data_AF-A0A6N6LE11-F1
#
_entry.id   AF-A0A6N6LE11-F1
#
_cell.length_a   1.000
_cell.length_b   1.000
_cell.length_c   1.000
_cell.angle_alpha   90.00
_cell.angle_beta   90.00
_cell.angle_gamma   90.00
#
_symmetry.space_group_name_H-M   'P 1'
#
loop_
_entity.id
_entity.type
_entity.pdbx_description
1 polymer ?
#
loop_
_entity_poly.entity_id
_entity_poly.type
_entity_poly.pdbx_seq_one_letter_code
_entity_poly.pdbx_strand_id
1 'polypeptide(L)'
;MNAPMPAVLQQHAARLLAQLLQFAHPADATVQQYFRKNTALGSRDRARVADTVFGCLRHLRRVRHAAGEGAGAEALVAAWIDGAWQALEAAALTPAERAELPDWLFARWPWAGEAAEAVAEAFNQPAPLDLRVNILKAKRDAVQAALAAAGIETVAGRWAPNALRVLGKPALQRHPLMVDGSIEVQDEGSQLLGHLLGARRGEQIVDFCAGAGGKSLQMGAQMRNTGRVHAFDVSAGRLSELAQRAKRAGLANIQPMALRDEQDPRLARLAGKVDRVLVDAPCSGLGTLRRNPDLKWRQGPEQLAEKAVLQGAILTAASRLVKPGGVLVYATCSMMAEENDAVVDAFVAEHPEFSLEPAVPALAKQGIALPDSGAPSLRLDPLHHDTDGFFAARLVRCA
;
A
#
# COMPACT_ATOMS: atom_id res chain seq x y z
N MET A 1 10.50 28.50 12.32
CA MET A 1 9.69 29.09 11.23
C MET A 1 10.43 28.85 9.93
N ASN A 2 9.85 28.10 8.99
CA ASN A 2 10.47 27.89 7.68
C ASN A 2 10.47 29.23 6.92
N ALA A 3 11.60 29.59 6.30
CA ALA A 3 11.68 30.77 5.46
C ALA A 3 10.62 30.74 4.35
N PRO A 4 10.05 31.89 3.95
CA PRO A 4 9.05 31.95 2.89
C PRO A 4 9.57 31.29 1.60
N MET A 5 8.68 30.68 0.83
CA MET A 5 9.04 30.01 -0.43
C MET A 5 9.45 31.05 -1.46
N PRO A 6 10.69 31.02 -1.99
CA PRO A 6 11.12 31.94 -3.04
C PRO A 6 10.21 31.86 -4.26
N ALA A 7 9.94 32.99 -4.92
CA ALA A 7 9.05 33.07 -6.07
C ALA A 7 9.40 32.06 -7.18
N VAL A 8 10.69 31.82 -7.43
CA VAL A 8 11.14 30.80 -8.40
C VAL A 8 10.67 29.39 -8.04
N LEU A 9 10.68 29.01 -6.75
CA LEU A 9 10.18 27.71 -6.34
C LEU A 9 8.65 27.65 -6.44
N GLN A 10 7.95 28.74 -6.17
CA GLN A 10 6.50 28.81 -6.35
C GLN A 10 6.10 28.58 -7.82
N GLN A 11 6.85 29.17 -8.77
CA GLN A 11 6.65 28.93 -10.20
C GLN A 11 6.91 27.47 -10.58
N HIS A 12 7.96 26.84 -10.03
CA HIS A 12 8.21 25.41 -10.23
C HIS A 12 7.06 24.55 -9.69
N ALA A 13 6.57 24.86 -8.49
CA ALA A 13 5.44 24.18 -7.89
C ALA A 13 4.17 24.34 -8.73
N ALA A 14 3.86 25.55 -9.21
CA ALA A 14 2.68 25.79 -10.05
C ALA A 14 2.75 25.03 -11.38
N ARG A 15 3.91 25.05 -12.06
CA ARG A 15 4.11 24.29 -13.32
C ARG A 15 3.97 22.78 -13.11
N LEU A 16 4.53 22.25 -12.02
CA LEU A 16 4.42 20.84 -11.69
C LEU A 16 2.99 20.47 -11.29
N LEU A 17 2.33 21.28 -10.46
CA LEU A 17 0.93 21.09 -10.08
C LEU A 17 0.01 21.11 -11.30
N ALA A 18 0.22 22.00 -12.25
CA ALA A 18 -0.54 22.03 -13.50
C ALA A 18 -0.44 20.72 -14.30
N GLN A 19 0.73 20.07 -14.30
CA GLN A 19 0.90 18.74 -14.93
C GLN A 19 0.20 17.65 -14.12
N LEU A 20 0.28 17.71 -12.78
CA LEU A 20 -0.35 16.74 -11.89
C LEU A 20 -1.88 16.78 -11.94
N LEU A 21 -2.47 17.97 -12.07
CA LEU A 21 -3.93 18.17 -12.16
C LEU A 21 -4.56 17.63 -13.46
N GLN A 22 -3.73 17.23 -14.44
CA GLN A 22 -4.21 16.49 -15.61
C GLN A 22 -4.54 15.03 -15.27
N PHE A 23 -4.01 14.51 -14.16
CA PHE A 23 -4.25 13.15 -13.68
C PHE A 23 -3.94 12.03 -14.68
N ALA A 24 -3.17 12.33 -15.74
CA ALA A 24 -2.83 11.37 -16.79
C ALA A 24 -1.87 10.25 -16.33
N HIS A 25 -1.03 10.55 -15.34
CA HIS A 25 0.01 9.65 -14.83
C HIS A 25 0.11 9.71 -13.30
N PRO A 26 0.67 8.67 -12.65
CA PRO A 26 0.93 8.70 -11.22
C PRO A 26 1.75 9.91 -10.77
N ALA A 27 1.34 10.54 -9.68
CA ALA A 27 1.98 11.75 -9.18
C ALA A 27 3.49 11.58 -8.97
N ASP A 28 3.92 10.48 -8.34
CA ASP A 28 5.33 10.17 -8.13
C ASP A 28 6.13 10.09 -9.43
N ALA A 29 5.55 9.47 -10.48
CA ALA A 29 6.21 9.36 -11.78
C ALA A 29 6.34 10.72 -12.46
N THR A 30 5.28 11.54 -12.42
CA THR A 30 5.27 12.90 -12.96
C THR A 30 6.30 13.79 -12.25
N VAL A 31 6.35 13.75 -10.92
CA VAL A 31 7.32 14.50 -10.09
C VAL A 31 8.75 14.07 -10.39
N GLN A 32 9.01 12.76 -10.47
CA GLN A 32 10.33 12.24 -10.83
C GLN A 32 10.76 12.69 -12.24
N GLN A 33 9.88 12.60 -13.23
CA GLN A 33 10.16 13.04 -14.59
C GLN A 33 10.43 14.55 -14.64
N TYR A 34 9.64 15.34 -13.91
CA TYR A 34 9.82 16.78 -13.80
C TYR A 34 11.20 17.14 -13.25
N PHE A 35 11.62 16.53 -12.13
CA PHE A 35 12.93 16.82 -11.54
C PHE A 35 14.11 16.31 -12.37
N ARG A 36 13.93 15.27 -13.19
CA ARG A 36 14.94 14.86 -14.18
C ARG A 36 15.15 15.92 -15.26
N LYS A 37 14.09 16.64 -15.65
CA LYS A 37 14.16 17.74 -16.62
C LYS A 37 14.63 19.07 -16.00
N ASN A 38 14.55 19.22 -14.68
CA ASN A 38 14.89 20.44 -13.94
C ASN A 38 16.08 20.20 -13.00
N THR A 39 17.24 19.88 -13.57
CA THR A 39 18.44 19.48 -12.81
C THR A 39 19.03 20.60 -11.93
N ALA A 40 18.75 21.86 -12.26
CA ALA A 40 19.16 23.03 -11.49
C ALA A 40 18.57 23.07 -10.06
N LEU A 41 17.45 22.39 -9.81
CA LEU A 41 16.86 22.31 -8.47
C LEU A 41 17.72 21.41 -7.57
N GLY A 42 18.23 21.97 -6.46
CA GLY A 42 18.92 21.22 -5.42
C GLY A 42 17.98 20.29 -4.65
N SER A 43 18.54 19.39 -3.82
CA SER A 43 17.75 18.43 -3.05
C SER A 43 16.73 19.08 -2.12
N ARG A 44 17.11 20.18 -1.44
CA ARG A 44 16.22 20.96 -0.57
C ARG A 44 15.08 21.62 -1.36
N ASP A 45 15.38 22.17 -2.53
CA ASP A 45 14.38 22.83 -3.37
C ASP A 45 13.38 21.82 -3.93
N ARG A 46 13.86 20.66 -4.40
CA ARG A 46 13.00 19.56 -4.84
C ARG A 46 12.08 19.08 -3.73
N ALA A 47 12.59 18.94 -2.51
CA ALA A 47 11.77 18.57 -1.36
C ALA A 47 10.66 19.59 -1.09
N ARG A 48 10.99 20.90 -1.08
CA ARG A 48 9.99 21.96 -0.91
C ARG A 48 8.93 21.97 -2.01
N VAL A 49 9.34 21.88 -3.27
CA VAL A 49 8.42 21.84 -4.42
C VAL A 49 7.53 20.59 -4.34
N ALA A 50 8.09 19.42 -4.01
CA ALA A 50 7.32 18.19 -3.85
C ALA A 50 6.31 18.33 -2.69
N ASP A 51 6.76 18.75 -1.51
CA ASP A 51 5.89 18.93 -0.34
C ASP A 51 4.73 19.89 -0.65
N THR A 52 4.98 20.99 -1.37
CA THR A 52 3.92 21.91 -1.82
C THR A 52 2.91 21.22 -2.74
N VAL A 53 3.35 20.56 -3.82
CA VAL A 53 2.39 19.99 -4.78
C VAL A 53 1.63 18.79 -4.20
N PHE A 54 2.27 17.96 -3.37
CA PHE A 54 1.58 16.86 -2.67
C PHE A 54 0.63 17.38 -1.59
N GLY A 55 0.98 18.50 -0.93
CA GLY A 55 0.08 19.22 -0.04
C GLY A 55 -1.18 19.70 -0.77
N CYS A 56 -1.01 20.40 -1.90
CA CYS A 56 -2.12 20.83 -2.74
C CYS A 56 -2.99 19.66 -3.22
N LEU A 57 -2.39 18.54 -3.69
CA LEU A 57 -3.16 17.38 -4.17
C LEU A 57 -3.98 16.71 -3.06
N ARG A 58 -3.42 16.67 -1.85
CA ARG A 58 -4.05 16.09 -0.68
C ARG A 58 -5.23 16.94 -0.21
N HIS A 59 -5.09 18.25 -0.18
CA HIS A 59 -6.14 19.18 0.24
C HIS A 59 -6.80 19.90 -0.95
N LEU A 60 -6.92 19.20 -2.09
CA LEU A 60 -7.27 19.84 -3.36
C LEU A 60 -8.66 20.50 -3.35
N ARG A 61 -9.63 19.96 -2.59
CA ARG A 61 -10.97 20.55 -2.51
C ARG A 61 -10.92 21.87 -1.75
N ARG A 62 -10.33 21.90 -0.55
CA ARG A 62 -10.18 23.14 0.22
C ARG A 62 -9.30 24.16 -0.51
N VAL A 63 -8.21 23.72 -1.13
CA VAL A 63 -7.32 24.62 -1.89
C VAL A 63 -8.03 25.22 -3.10
N ARG A 64 -8.85 24.45 -3.84
CA ARG A 64 -9.69 24.99 -4.92
C ARG A 64 -10.74 25.96 -4.40
N HIS A 65 -11.40 25.63 -3.30
CA HIS A 65 -12.39 26.50 -2.68
C HIS A 65 -11.76 27.85 -2.28
N ALA A 66 -10.61 27.82 -1.60
CA ALA A 66 -9.89 29.02 -1.18
C ALA A 66 -9.35 29.86 -2.35
N ALA A 67 -8.90 29.22 -3.43
CA ALA A 67 -8.39 29.92 -4.61
C ALA A 67 -9.50 30.49 -5.52
N GLY A 68 -10.74 30.01 -5.38
CA GLY A 68 -11.89 30.36 -6.21
C GLY A 68 -12.11 29.41 -7.39
N GLU A 69 -13.35 29.38 -7.87
CA GLU A 69 -13.77 28.54 -8.99
C GLU A 69 -12.98 28.88 -10.27
N GLY A 70 -12.51 27.86 -10.99
CA GLY A 70 -11.72 28.04 -12.21
C GLY A 70 -10.27 28.50 -12.00
N ALA A 71 -9.81 28.64 -10.75
CA ALA A 71 -8.44 29.05 -10.44
C ALA A 71 -7.37 28.11 -11.04
N GLY A 72 -6.37 28.73 -11.68
CA GLY A 72 -5.20 28.02 -12.23
C GLY A 72 -4.22 27.56 -11.14
N ALA A 73 -3.23 26.74 -11.52
CA ALA A 73 -2.27 26.15 -10.59
C ALA A 73 -1.45 27.17 -9.78
N GLU A 74 -1.20 28.36 -10.32
CA GLU A 74 -0.51 29.45 -9.59
C GLU A 74 -1.33 29.93 -8.39
N ALA A 75 -2.63 30.15 -8.57
CA ALA A 75 -3.53 30.55 -7.50
C ALA A 75 -3.72 29.44 -6.47
N LEU A 76 -3.77 28.17 -6.90
CA LEU A 76 -3.81 27.03 -5.97
C LEU A 76 -2.54 26.93 -5.11
N VAL A 77 -1.37 27.16 -5.69
CA VAL A 77 -0.10 27.19 -4.95
C VAL A 77 -0.05 28.39 -4.01
N ALA A 78 -0.54 29.57 -4.43
CA ALA A 78 -0.63 30.74 -3.57
C ALA A 78 -1.52 30.48 -2.34
N ALA A 79 -2.74 29.97 -2.57
CA ALA A 79 -3.70 29.63 -1.52
C ALA A 79 -3.16 28.55 -0.55
N TRP A 80 -2.30 27.64 -1.03
CA TRP A 80 -1.60 26.68 -0.16
C TRP A 80 -0.54 27.35 0.71
N ILE A 81 0.26 28.25 0.14
CA ILE A 81 1.39 28.90 0.80
C ILE A 81 0.93 29.94 1.83
N ASP A 82 -0.12 30.71 1.54
CA ASP A 82 -0.68 31.71 2.44
C ASP A 82 -1.57 31.12 3.54
N GLY A 83 -1.95 29.84 3.42
CA GLY A 83 -2.76 29.11 4.38
C GLY A 83 -4.26 29.37 4.28
N ALA A 84 -4.75 30.06 3.24
CA ALA A 84 -6.17 30.37 3.07
C ALA A 84 -7.06 29.12 3.07
N TRP A 85 -6.55 27.99 2.57
CA TRP A 85 -7.26 26.69 2.60
C TRP A 85 -7.57 26.17 4.02
N GLN A 86 -6.84 26.61 5.04
CA GLN A 86 -7.05 26.20 6.44
C GLN A 86 -8.09 27.06 7.15
N ALA A 87 -8.31 28.28 6.67
CA ALA A 87 -9.19 29.27 7.31
C ALA A 87 -10.65 29.17 6.84
N LEU A 88 -11.00 28.13 6.09
CA LEU A 88 -12.36 27.92 5.59
C LEU A 88 -13.29 27.47 6.72
N GLU A 89 -14.40 28.18 6.88
CA GLU A 89 -15.47 27.79 7.80
C GLU A 89 -16.07 26.46 7.39
N ALA A 90 -16.23 25.52 8.34
CA ALA A 90 -16.76 24.18 8.04
C ALA A 90 -18.15 24.20 7.41
N ALA A 91 -18.95 25.24 7.72
CA ALA A 91 -20.28 25.46 7.16
C ALA A 91 -20.27 25.86 5.67
N ALA A 92 -19.14 26.35 5.16
CA ALA A 92 -18.97 26.69 3.74
C ALA A 92 -18.61 25.46 2.87
N LEU A 93 -18.39 24.30 3.47
CA LEU A 93 -17.94 23.08 2.81
C LEU A 93 -19.00 21.97 2.91
N THR A 94 -19.22 21.26 1.82
CA THR A 94 -19.95 19.99 1.83
C THR A 94 -19.19 18.93 2.65
N PRO A 95 -19.86 17.87 3.15
CA PRO A 95 -19.18 16.78 3.86
C PRO A 95 -18.04 16.14 3.05
N ALA A 96 -18.23 15.97 1.75
CA ALA A 96 -17.20 15.43 0.86
C ALA A 96 -16.00 16.40 0.69
N GLU A 97 -16.23 17.71 0.70
CA GLU A 97 -15.16 18.72 0.72
C GLU A 97 -14.38 18.71 2.02
N ARG A 98 -15.06 18.62 3.17
CA ARG A 98 -14.39 18.49 4.48
C ARG A 98 -13.53 17.24 4.56
N ALA A 99 -14.01 16.13 4.01
CA ALA A 99 -13.26 14.87 3.91
C ALA A 99 -12.15 14.88 2.84
N GLU A 100 -12.06 15.91 1.99
CA GLU A 100 -11.16 15.96 0.81
C GLU A 100 -11.34 14.78 -0.15
N LEU A 101 -12.54 14.22 -0.23
CA LEU A 101 -12.87 13.13 -1.15
C LEU A 101 -13.73 13.65 -2.30
N PRO A 102 -13.58 13.12 -3.53
CA PRO A 102 -14.56 13.33 -4.58
C PRO A 102 -15.94 12.82 -4.14
N ASP A 103 -17.01 13.43 -4.64
CA ASP A 103 -18.38 13.13 -4.20
C ASP A 103 -18.75 11.65 -4.38
N TRP A 104 -18.34 11.05 -5.50
CA TRP A 104 -18.59 9.62 -5.76
C TRP A 104 -17.89 8.71 -4.73
N LEU A 105 -16.70 9.08 -4.30
CA LEU A 105 -15.90 8.30 -3.36
C LEU A 105 -16.43 8.47 -1.93
N PHE A 106 -16.80 9.70 -1.55
CA PHE A 106 -17.43 9.98 -0.27
C PHE A 106 -18.75 9.22 -0.12
N ALA A 107 -19.58 9.17 -1.16
CA ALA A 107 -20.85 8.45 -1.15
C ALA A 107 -20.70 6.93 -0.96
N ARG A 108 -19.53 6.37 -1.27
CA ARG A 108 -19.21 4.94 -1.15
C ARG A 108 -18.17 4.65 -0.06
N TRP A 109 -17.82 5.66 0.72
CA TRP A 109 -16.81 5.53 1.76
C TRP A 109 -17.30 4.54 2.82
N PRO A 110 -16.49 3.57 3.27
CA PRO A 110 -16.97 2.52 4.19
C PRO A 110 -17.42 3.02 5.56
N TRP A 111 -17.05 4.25 5.92
CA TRP A 111 -17.40 4.89 7.17
C TRP A 111 -18.49 5.94 6.93
N ALA A 112 -19.36 6.13 7.91
CA ALA A 112 -20.47 7.07 7.85
C ALA A 112 -20.38 8.11 8.98
N GLY A 113 -21.11 9.23 8.81
CA GLY A 113 -21.18 10.30 9.82
C GLY A 113 -19.81 10.88 10.17
N GLU A 114 -19.61 11.23 11.44
CA GLU A 114 -18.36 11.83 11.94
C GLU A 114 -17.13 10.93 11.72
N ALA A 115 -17.31 9.60 11.75
CA ALA A 115 -16.22 8.66 11.50
C ALA A 115 -15.69 8.76 10.06
N ALA A 116 -16.54 9.10 9.09
CA ALA A 116 -16.13 9.28 7.70
C ALA A 116 -15.11 10.40 7.56
N GLU A 117 -15.38 11.55 8.16
CA GLU A 117 -14.51 12.73 8.12
C GLU A 117 -13.22 12.47 8.90
N ALA A 118 -13.29 11.86 10.09
CA ALA A 118 -12.11 11.56 10.90
C ALA A 118 -11.14 10.59 10.20
N VAL A 119 -11.66 9.53 9.59
CA VAL A 119 -10.83 8.57 8.83
C VAL A 119 -10.26 9.22 7.58
N ALA A 120 -11.07 9.99 6.85
CA ALA A 120 -10.59 10.69 5.66
C ALA A 120 -9.49 11.70 5.99
N GLU A 121 -9.60 12.44 7.10
CA GLU A 121 -8.55 13.32 7.59
C GLU A 121 -7.27 12.54 7.93
N ALA A 122 -7.36 11.34 8.51
CA ALA A 122 -6.19 10.49 8.74
C ALA A 122 -5.53 10.01 7.42
N PHE A 123 -6.30 9.76 6.36
CA PHE A 123 -5.77 9.54 5.00
C PHE A 123 -5.13 10.80 4.39
N ASN A 124 -5.54 11.99 4.83
CA ASN A 124 -4.93 13.28 4.51
C ASN A 124 -3.79 13.64 5.48
N GLN A 125 -3.15 12.67 6.11
CA GLN A 125 -1.86 12.89 6.78
C GLN A 125 -0.73 12.27 5.96
N PRO A 126 0.51 12.81 6.02
CA PRO A 126 1.66 12.16 5.41
C PRO A 126 1.89 10.76 6.01
N ALA A 127 2.11 9.77 5.15
CA ALA A 127 2.35 8.41 5.63
C ALA A 127 3.67 8.29 6.43
N PRO A 128 3.69 7.55 7.55
CA PRO A 128 4.92 7.15 8.21
C PRO A 128 5.78 6.25 7.30
N LEU A 129 7.06 6.21 7.64
CA LEU A 129 8.05 5.36 7.00
C LEU A 129 8.29 4.13 7.88
N ASP A 130 7.72 3.00 7.46
CA ASP A 130 7.88 1.72 8.14
C ASP A 130 8.89 0.84 7.40
N LEU A 131 9.69 0.14 8.19
CA LEU A 131 10.69 -0.83 7.75
C LEU A 131 10.28 -2.21 8.24
N ARG A 132 10.52 -3.23 7.42
CA ARG A 132 10.47 -4.62 7.84
C ARG A 132 11.88 -5.18 7.99
N VAL A 133 12.18 -5.71 9.16
CA VAL A 133 13.44 -6.41 9.44
C VAL A 133 13.46 -7.79 8.79
N ASN A 134 14.55 -8.11 8.08
CA ASN A 134 14.81 -9.44 7.56
C ASN A 134 15.35 -10.35 8.67
N ILE A 135 14.46 -11.15 9.23
CA ILE A 135 14.72 -12.07 10.33
C ILE A 135 15.71 -13.21 10.01
N LEU A 136 16.14 -13.37 8.76
CA LEU A 136 17.25 -14.28 8.42
C LEU A 136 18.61 -13.68 8.73
N LYS A 137 18.71 -12.35 8.69
CA LYS A 137 19.99 -11.64 8.78
C LYS A 137 20.22 -11.04 10.17
N ALA A 138 19.16 -10.52 10.79
CA ALA A 138 19.27 -9.87 12.08
C ALA A 138 17.96 -9.93 12.89
N LYS A 139 18.08 -9.74 14.21
CA LYS A 139 16.93 -9.48 15.09
C LYS A 139 16.54 -8.01 15.04
N ARG A 140 15.26 -7.71 15.27
CA ARG A 140 14.72 -6.34 15.24
C ARG A 140 15.51 -5.37 16.12
N ASP A 141 15.75 -5.73 17.37
CA ASP A 141 16.41 -4.84 18.33
C ASP A 141 17.87 -4.54 17.94
N ALA A 142 18.56 -5.50 17.29
CA ALA A 142 19.90 -5.29 16.75
C ALA A 142 19.90 -4.34 15.55
N VAL A 143 18.89 -4.44 14.67
CA VAL A 143 18.70 -3.49 13.56
C VAL A 143 18.36 -2.10 14.09
N GLN A 144 17.49 -2.00 15.10
CA GLN A 144 17.14 -0.73 15.73
C GLN A 144 18.36 -0.04 16.33
N ALA A 145 19.20 -0.78 17.07
CA ALA A 145 20.45 -0.26 17.62
C ALA A 145 21.41 0.22 16.52
N ALA A 146 21.53 -0.53 15.42
CA ALA A 146 22.39 -0.15 14.29
C ALA A 146 21.88 1.11 13.56
N LEU A 147 20.56 1.27 13.42
CA LEU A 147 19.95 2.49 12.87
C LEU A 147 20.18 3.70 13.80
N ALA A 148 20.01 3.51 15.12
CA ALA A 148 20.26 4.56 16.11
C ALA A 148 21.73 5.03 16.08
N ALA A 149 22.69 4.10 15.96
CA ALA A 149 24.10 4.42 15.80
C ALA A 149 24.42 5.22 14.52
N ALA A 150 23.57 5.11 13.49
CA ALA A 150 23.63 5.89 12.26
C ALA A 150 22.83 7.21 12.33
N GLY A 151 22.33 7.59 13.51
CA GLY A 151 21.51 8.78 13.72
C GLY A 151 20.08 8.67 13.17
N ILE A 152 19.61 7.44 12.93
CA ILE A 152 18.24 7.16 12.46
C ILE A 152 17.44 6.62 13.63
N GLU A 153 16.62 7.49 14.22
CA GLU A 153 15.75 7.12 15.32
C GLU A 153 14.58 6.27 14.81
N THR A 154 14.30 5.16 15.49
CA THR A 154 13.17 4.29 15.18
C THR A 154 12.49 3.80 16.45
N VAL A 155 11.19 3.50 16.35
CA VAL A 155 10.41 2.81 17.36
C VAL A 155 9.91 1.47 16.82
N ALA A 156 9.62 0.52 17.70
CA ALA A 156 8.98 -0.73 17.28
C ALA A 156 7.62 -0.44 16.63
N GLY A 157 7.28 -1.18 15.58
CA GLY A 157 5.93 -1.18 15.02
C GLY A 157 4.90 -1.61 16.05
N ARG A 158 3.67 -1.13 15.89
CA ARG A 158 2.59 -1.36 16.86
C ARG A 158 2.04 -2.79 16.78
N TRP A 159 2.09 -3.41 15.61
CA TRP A 159 1.36 -4.63 15.28
C TRP A 159 2.27 -5.74 14.74
N ALA A 160 3.09 -5.43 13.73
CA ALA A 160 3.90 -6.43 13.05
C ALA A 160 5.21 -6.66 13.83
N PRO A 161 5.57 -7.92 14.14
CA PRO A 161 6.68 -8.23 15.05
C PRO A 161 8.05 -7.78 14.54
N ASN A 162 8.18 -7.64 13.21
CA ASN A 162 9.42 -7.27 12.54
C ASN A 162 9.42 -5.81 12.03
N ALA A 163 8.40 -5.02 12.40
CA ALA A 163 8.30 -3.64 11.97
C ALA A 163 9.15 -2.71 12.85
N LEU A 164 9.78 -1.74 12.20
CA LEU A 164 10.38 -0.56 12.81
C LEU A 164 9.83 0.67 12.10
N ARG A 165 9.29 1.61 12.87
CA ARG A 165 8.86 2.91 12.36
C ARG A 165 9.99 3.92 12.50
N VAL A 166 10.32 4.56 11.39
CA VAL A 166 11.36 5.60 11.33
C VAL A 166 10.76 6.94 11.75
N LEU A 167 11.42 7.60 12.71
CA LEU A 167 11.09 8.96 13.09
C LEU A 167 11.81 9.94 12.15
N GLY A 168 11.03 10.77 11.45
CA GLY A 168 11.54 11.68 10.43
C GLY A 168 11.68 11.05 9.04
N LYS A 169 12.46 11.69 8.17
CA LYS A 169 12.60 11.32 6.74
C LYS A 169 14.07 11.16 6.31
N PRO A 170 14.85 10.25 6.92
CA PRO A 170 16.26 10.06 6.55
C PRO A 170 16.42 9.44 5.17
N ALA A 171 17.60 9.64 4.56
CA ALA A 171 17.95 8.98 3.31
C ALA A 171 18.37 7.53 3.56
N LEU A 172 17.47 6.57 3.31
CA LEU A 172 17.72 5.15 3.57
C LEU A 172 18.36 4.37 2.41
N GLN A 173 18.24 4.86 1.18
CA GLN A 173 18.59 4.10 -0.03
C GLN A 173 20.04 3.59 -0.06
N ARG A 174 20.96 4.34 0.58
CA ARG A 174 22.39 4.00 0.65
C ARG A 174 22.82 3.44 2.00
N HIS A 175 21.88 3.29 2.95
CA HIS A 175 22.20 2.78 4.28
C HIS A 175 22.68 1.32 4.17
N PRO A 176 23.75 0.90 4.88
CA PRO A 176 24.28 -0.46 4.78
C PRO A 176 23.23 -1.56 4.97
N LEU A 177 22.32 -1.40 5.94
CA LEU A 177 21.24 -2.37 6.20
C LEU A 177 20.19 -2.46 5.07
N MET A 178 20.00 -1.39 4.30
CA MET A 178 19.14 -1.41 3.12
C MET A 178 19.85 -2.08 1.94
N VAL A 179 21.11 -1.71 1.72
CA VAL A 179 21.95 -2.21 0.62
C VAL A 179 22.26 -3.69 0.76
N ASP A 180 22.37 -4.21 1.99
CA ASP A 180 22.62 -5.61 2.24
C ASP A 180 21.33 -6.44 2.42
N GLY A 181 20.14 -5.82 2.42
CA GLY A 181 18.85 -6.51 2.56
C GLY A 181 18.51 -6.97 3.97
N SER A 182 19.12 -6.37 5.00
CA SER A 182 18.73 -6.57 6.40
C SER A 182 17.41 -5.88 6.74
N ILE A 183 17.02 -4.86 5.98
CA ILE A 183 15.71 -4.18 6.07
C ILE A 183 15.10 -3.97 4.68
N GLU A 184 13.77 -3.89 4.64
CA GLU A 184 12.99 -3.50 3.46
C GLU A 184 12.02 -2.38 3.85
N VAL A 185 11.76 -1.41 2.95
CA VAL A 185 10.68 -0.43 3.16
C VAL A 185 9.34 -1.13 2.91
N GLN A 186 8.48 -1.19 3.93
CA GLN A 186 7.15 -1.76 3.81
C GLN A 186 6.25 -1.26 4.94
N ASP A 187 5.08 -0.75 4.55
CA ASP A 187 4.00 -0.39 5.48
C ASP A 187 3.69 -1.54 6.45
N GLU A 188 3.49 -1.21 7.72
CA GLU A 188 3.18 -2.19 8.76
C GLU A 188 1.91 -3.01 8.45
N GLY A 189 0.88 -2.39 7.87
CA GLY A 189 -0.33 -3.09 7.43
C GLY A 189 -0.02 -4.16 6.38
N SER A 190 0.78 -3.82 5.37
CA SER A 190 1.26 -4.76 4.34
C SER A 190 2.05 -5.94 4.92
N GLN A 191 2.73 -5.76 6.05
CA GLN A 191 3.39 -6.85 6.77
C GLN A 191 2.37 -7.79 7.43
N LEU A 192 1.27 -7.27 7.98
CA LEU A 192 0.20 -8.08 8.59
C LEU A 192 -0.44 -9.02 7.57
N LEU A 193 -0.62 -8.58 6.32
CA LEU A 193 -1.12 -9.42 5.22
C LEU A 193 -0.25 -10.66 4.99
N GLY A 194 1.08 -10.50 4.99
CA GLY A 194 2.00 -11.62 4.87
C GLY A 194 1.95 -12.57 6.07
N HIS A 195 1.72 -12.04 7.28
CA HIS A 195 1.51 -12.87 8.48
C HIS A 195 0.18 -13.62 8.46
N LEU A 196 -0.89 -13.04 7.91
CA LEU A 196 -2.21 -13.66 7.83
C LEU A 196 -2.21 -14.96 7.01
N LEU A 197 -1.35 -15.06 5.99
CA LEU A 197 -1.16 -16.32 5.26
C LEU A 197 -0.64 -17.44 6.17
N GLY A 198 0.25 -17.09 7.11
CA GLY A 198 0.82 -18.01 8.09
C GLY A 198 1.82 -19.00 7.47
N ALA A 199 2.71 -18.52 6.59
CA ALA A 199 3.72 -19.33 5.90
C ALA A 199 4.59 -20.17 6.86
N ARG A 200 4.70 -21.47 6.61
CA ARG A 200 5.49 -22.41 7.44
C ARG A 200 6.67 -22.99 6.69
N ARG A 201 7.68 -23.41 7.45
CA ARG A 201 8.90 -24.03 6.92
C ARG A 201 8.56 -25.28 6.11
N GLY A 202 9.26 -25.48 5.00
CA GLY A 202 9.11 -26.64 4.12
C GLY A 202 7.88 -26.62 3.20
N GLU A 203 6.91 -25.72 3.40
CA GLU A 203 5.71 -25.62 2.56
C GLU A 203 6.03 -25.12 1.15
N GLN A 204 5.10 -25.39 0.23
CA GLN A 204 5.02 -24.78 -1.08
C GLN A 204 3.96 -23.67 -1.05
N ILE A 205 4.39 -22.43 -1.32
CA ILE A 205 3.58 -21.22 -1.22
C ILE A 205 3.57 -20.49 -2.56
N VAL A 206 2.47 -19.82 -2.88
CA VAL A 206 2.35 -18.93 -4.04
C VAL A 206 2.01 -17.51 -3.57
N ASP A 207 2.72 -16.53 -4.12
CA ASP A 207 2.36 -15.11 -4.15
C ASP A 207 1.91 -14.80 -5.59
N PHE A 208 0.58 -14.75 -5.83
CA PHE A 208 0.02 -14.79 -7.19
C PHE A 208 0.14 -13.44 -7.93
N CYS A 209 0.26 -12.35 -7.18
CA CYS A 209 0.42 -10.98 -7.70
C CYS A 209 1.57 -10.29 -6.96
N ALA A 210 2.76 -10.90 -7.04
CA ALA A 210 3.90 -10.58 -6.20
C ALA A 210 4.44 -9.16 -6.39
N GLY A 211 4.23 -8.53 -7.54
CA GLY A 211 4.82 -7.24 -7.88
C GLY A 211 6.34 -7.26 -7.72
N ALA A 212 6.88 -6.27 -7.01
CA ALA A 212 8.30 -6.22 -6.66
C ALA A 212 8.67 -7.12 -5.46
N GLY A 213 7.71 -7.90 -4.95
CA GLY A 213 7.92 -9.03 -4.05
C GLY A 213 8.12 -8.69 -2.58
N GLY A 214 7.58 -7.56 -2.10
CA GLY A 214 7.61 -7.22 -0.68
C GLY A 214 7.13 -8.38 0.20
N LYS A 215 5.93 -8.92 -0.08
CA LYS A 215 5.32 -10.03 0.68
C LYS A 215 6.02 -11.37 0.39
N SER A 216 6.42 -11.65 -0.85
CA SER A 216 7.28 -12.79 -1.20
C SER A 216 8.56 -12.88 -0.35
N LEU A 217 9.29 -11.76 -0.19
CA LEU A 217 10.50 -11.69 0.65
C LEU A 217 10.19 -11.96 2.14
N GLN A 218 9.05 -11.46 2.63
CA GLN A 218 8.61 -11.74 4.00
C GLN A 218 8.35 -13.22 4.22
N MET A 219 7.57 -13.84 3.32
CA MET A 219 7.22 -15.26 3.42
C MET A 219 8.46 -16.14 3.28
N GLY A 220 9.37 -15.83 2.35
CA GLY A 220 10.65 -16.53 2.22
C GLY A 220 11.46 -16.53 3.53
N ALA A 221 11.50 -15.39 4.23
CA ALA A 221 12.17 -15.26 5.53
C ALA A 221 11.43 -15.97 6.69
N GLN A 222 10.10 -15.91 6.72
CA GLN A 222 9.27 -16.65 7.68
C GLN A 222 9.49 -18.17 7.56
N MET A 223 9.61 -18.67 6.33
CA MET A 223 9.92 -20.06 6.03
C MET A 223 11.40 -20.42 6.28
N ARG A 224 12.21 -19.51 6.84
CA ARG A 224 13.64 -19.72 7.09
C ARG A 224 14.43 -20.16 5.86
N ASN A 225 14.11 -19.59 4.70
CA ASN A 225 14.73 -19.96 3.43
C ASN A 225 14.59 -21.46 3.08
N THR A 226 13.56 -22.12 3.61
CA THR A 226 13.19 -23.53 3.29
C THR A 226 11.90 -23.58 2.49
N GLY A 227 11.56 -24.76 1.94
CA GLY A 227 10.38 -24.91 1.10
C GLY A 227 10.51 -24.14 -0.22
N ARG A 228 9.39 -23.65 -0.75
CA ARG A 228 9.38 -22.92 -2.03
C ARG A 228 8.31 -21.83 -2.03
N VAL A 229 8.70 -20.62 -2.44
CA VAL A 229 7.79 -19.49 -2.71
C VAL A 229 7.77 -19.24 -4.22
N HIS A 230 6.67 -19.54 -4.86
CA HIS A 230 6.42 -19.15 -6.25
C HIS A 230 5.90 -17.72 -6.28
N ALA A 231 6.61 -16.81 -6.94
CA ALA A 231 6.21 -15.41 -7.03
C ALA A 231 5.79 -15.11 -8.48
N PHE A 232 4.50 -14.88 -8.68
CA PHE A 232 3.91 -14.64 -10.00
C PHE A 232 3.55 -13.18 -10.18
N ASP A 233 3.74 -12.67 -11.38
CA ASP A 233 3.26 -11.36 -11.82
C ASP A 233 3.23 -11.34 -13.35
N VAL A 234 2.43 -10.47 -13.94
CA VAL A 234 2.45 -10.26 -15.41
C VAL A 234 3.63 -9.39 -15.84
N SER A 235 4.19 -8.61 -14.92
CA SER A 235 5.32 -7.72 -15.15
C SER A 235 6.66 -8.44 -14.93
N ALA A 236 7.32 -8.83 -16.02
CA ALA A 236 8.68 -9.35 -15.98
C ALA A 236 9.68 -8.36 -15.36
N GLY A 237 9.47 -7.04 -15.54
CA GLY A 237 10.30 -6.00 -14.95
C GLY A 237 10.26 -6.00 -13.41
N ARG A 238 9.06 -6.07 -12.82
CA ARG A 238 8.90 -6.15 -11.36
C ARG A 238 9.48 -7.45 -10.78
N LEU A 239 9.33 -8.57 -11.50
CA LEU A 239 9.92 -9.85 -11.08
C LEU A 239 11.46 -9.87 -11.19
N SER A 240 12.04 -9.13 -12.13
CA SER A 240 13.49 -8.93 -12.19
C SER A 240 13.99 -8.17 -10.96
N GLU A 241 13.28 -7.13 -10.53
CA GLU A 241 13.57 -6.42 -9.28
C GLU A 241 13.45 -7.37 -8.07
N LEU A 242 12.38 -8.16 -7.98
CA LEU A 242 12.22 -9.17 -6.92
C LEU A 242 13.41 -10.14 -6.90
N ALA A 243 13.86 -10.65 -8.04
CA ALA A 243 15.00 -11.58 -8.09
C ALA A 243 16.28 -10.93 -7.51
N GLN A 244 16.54 -9.67 -7.82
CA GLN A 244 17.67 -8.92 -7.27
C GLN A 244 17.54 -8.71 -5.75
N ARG A 245 16.32 -8.35 -5.30
CA ARG A 245 16.03 -8.13 -3.87
C ARG A 245 16.11 -9.44 -3.07
N ALA A 246 15.65 -10.56 -3.63
CA ALA A 246 15.74 -11.88 -3.01
C ALA A 246 17.19 -12.31 -2.83
N LYS A 247 18.02 -12.15 -3.87
CA LYS A 247 19.47 -12.39 -3.78
C LYS A 247 20.11 -11.56 -2.68
N ARG A 248 19.82 -10.26 -2.63
CA ARG A 248 20.32 -9.34 -1.59
C ARG A 248 19.87 -9.78 -0.19
N ALA A 249 18.61 -10.17 -0.04
CA ALA A 249 18.03 -10.63 1.22
C ALA A 249 18.52 -12.02 1.68
N GLY A 250 19.33 -12.72 0.86
CA GLY A 250 19.83 -14.06 1.16
C GLY A 250 18.77 -15.16 0.98
N LEU A 251 17.77 -14.93 0.13
CA LEU A 251 16.65 -15.84 -0.12
C LEU A 251 16.84 -16.57 -1.44
N ALA A 252 16.97 -17.90 -1.35
CA ALA A 252 17.10 -18.82 -2.48
C ALA A 252 15.82 -19.63 -2.74
N ASN A 253 14.88 -19.64 -1.79
CA ASN A 253 13.62 -20.36 -1.91
C ASN A 253 12.53 -19.63 -2.71
N ILE A 254 12.82 -18.43 -3.26
CA ILE A 254 11.88 -17.66 -4.08
C ILE A 254 12.11 -17.94 -5.56
N GLN A 255 11.03 -18.28 -6.29
CA GLN A 255 11.02 -18.58 -7.71
C GLN A 255 10.10 -17.59 -8.44
N PRO A 256 10.64 -16.46 -8.93
CA PRO A 256 9.90 -15.53 -9.77
C PRO A 256 9.52 -16.18 -11.10
N MET A 257 8.26 -16.04 -11.52
CA MET A 257 7.79 -16.53 -12.81
C MET A 257 6.78 -15.55 -13.40
N ALA A 258 7.14 -14.93 -14.53
CA ALA A 258 6.24 -14.05 -15.25
C ALA A 258 5.12 -14.88 -15.89
N LEU A 259 3.87 -14.58 -15.57
CA LEU A 259 2.69 -15.18 -16.20
C LEU A 259 2.23 -14.29 -17.36
N ARG A 260 1.54 -14.88 -18.35
CA ARG A 260 0.84 -14.09 -19.35
C ARG A 260 -0.38 -13.38 -18.74
N ASP A 261 -1.16 -14.15 -18.00
CA ASP A 261 -2.43 -13.77 -17.37
C ASP A 261 -2.79 -14.82 -16.29
N GLU A 262 -3.94 -14.66 -15.65
CA GLU A 262 -4.49 -15.60 -14.66
C GLU A 262 -4.88 -16.97 -15.25
N GLN A 263 -4.84 -17.12 -16.57
CA GLN A 263 -5.16 -18.36 -17.30
C GLN A 263 -3.90 -19.04 -17.87
N ASP A 264 -2.71 -18.62 -17.46
CA ASP A 264 -1.45 -19.18 -17.97
C ASP A 264 -1.38 -20.70 -17.74
N PRO A 265 -1.15 -21.52 -18.79
CA PRO A 265 -1.20 -22.97 -18.69
C PRO A 265 -0.16 -23.57 -17.74
N ARG A 266 0.90 -22.82 -17.37
CA ARG A 266 1.88 -23.28 -16.38
C ARG A 266 1.28 -23.42 -14.98
N LEU A 267 0.18 -22.73 -14.67
CA LEU A 267 -0.54 -22.86 -13.40
C LEU A 267 -1.05 -24.29 -13.17
N ALA A 268 -1.43 -25.00 -14.24
CA ALA A 268 -1.92 -26.38 -14.15
C ALA A 268 -0.91 -27.34 -13.47
N ARG A 269 0.39 -27.04 -13.52
CA ARG A 269 1.43 -27.85 -12.86
C ARG A 269 1.33 -27.81 -11.34
N LEU A 270 0.74 -26.75 -10.78
CA LEU A 270 0.59 -26.49 -9.35
C LEU A 270 -0.83 -26.73 -8.82
N ALA A 271 -1.77 -27.11 -9.69
CA ALA A 271 -3.16 -27.34 -9.30
C ALA A 271 -3.27 -28.34 -8.15
N GLY A 272 -3.94 -27.94 -7.06
CA GLY A 272 -4.16 -28.75 -5.86
C GLY A 272 -2.90 -29.16 -5.08
N LYS A 273 -1.75 -28.50 -5.30
CA LYS A 273 -0.46 -28.89 -4.68
C LYS A 273 0.10 -27.86 -3.70
N VAL A 274 -0.44 -26.64 -3.69
CA VAL A 274 0.12 -25.53 -2.94
C VAL A 274 -0.51 -25.47 -1.55
N ASP A 275 0.32 -25.41 -0.52
CA ASP A 275 -0.13 -25.34 0.87
C ASP A 275 -0.87 -24.04 1.16
N ARG A 276 -0.33 -22.92 0.62
CA ARG A 276 -0.84 -21.57 0.87
C ARG A 276 -0.69 -20.67 -0.35
N VAL A 277 -1.72 -19.91 -0.66
CA VAL A 277 -1.73 -18.95 -1.76
C VAL A 277 -2.11 -17.58 -1.24
N LEU A 278 -1.30 -16.57 -1.56
CA LEU A 278 -1.60 -15.17 -1.34
C LEU A 278 -1.96 -14.52 -2.68
N VAL A 279 -3.06 -13.79 -2.69
CA VAL A 279 -3.51 -12.93 -3.78
C VAL A 279 -3.53 -11.49 -3.25
N ASP A 280 -2.44 -10.76 -3.45
CA ASP A 280 -2.37 -9.31 -3.23
C ASP A 280 -2.85 -8.61 -4.51
N ALA A 281 -4.16 -8.55 -4.68
CA ALA A 281 -4.77 -8.32 -5.98
C ALA A 281 -4.50 -6.90 -6.52
N PRO A 282 -4.37 -6.74 -7.85
CA PRO A 282 -4.33 -5.41 -8.46
C PRO A 282 -5.64 -4.67 -8.16
N CYS A 283 -5.55 -3.57 -7.42
CA CYS A 283 -6.71 -2.80 -6.98
C CYS A 283 -6.62 -1.31 -7.33
N SER A 284 -7.59 -0.52 -6.88
CA SER A 284 -7.67 0.92 -7.08
C SER A 284 -6.56 1.68 -6.34
N GLY A 285 -6.04 1.09 -5.26
CA GLY A 285 -5.06 1.69 -4.36
C GLY A 285 -5.64 2.76 -3.44
N LEU A 286 -6.97 2.86 -3.33
CA LEU A 286 -7.66 3.88 -2.50
C LEU A 286 -7.42 3.73 -0.99
N GLY A 287 -6.76 2.66 -0.54
CA GLY A 287 -6.21 2.55 0.80
C GLY A 287 -4.83 3.20 0.96
N THR A 288 -4.21 3.72 -0.09
CA THR A 288 -2.85 4.31 -0.02
C THR A 288 -2.83 5.83 -0.19
N LEU A 289 -3.96 6.52 0.03
CA LEU A 289 -4.11 7.96 -0.22
C LEU A 289 -3.09 8.83 0.54
N ARG A 290 -2.65 8.41 1.73
CA ARG A 290 -1.60 9.10 2.49
C ARG A 290 -0.24 9.15 1.77
N ARG A 291 0.00 8.18 0.88
CA ARG A 291 1.18 8.07 0.02
C ARG A 291 0.93 8.66 -1.37
N ASN A 292 -0.21 8.32 -1.97
CA ASN A 292 -0.57 8.67 -3.34
C ASN A 292 -1.91 9.44 -3.36
N PRO A 293 -1.92 10.74 -2.99
CA PRO A 293 -3.15 11.51 -2.89
C PRO A 293 -3.82 11.78 -4.24
N ASP A 294 -3.14 11.55 -5.36
CA ASP A 294 -3.70 11.63 -6.71
C ASP A 294 -4.70 10.49 -7.02
N LEU A 295 -4.62 9.37 -6.30
CA LEU A 295 -5.47 8.20 -6.59
C LEU A 295 -6.96 8.50 -6.43
N LYS A 296 -7.36 9.34 -5.47
CA LYS A 296 -8.77 9.73 -5.32
C LYS A 296 -9.33 10.46 -6.55
N TRP A 297 -8.48 11.08 -7.36
CA TRP A 297 -8.86 11.83 -8.57
C TRP A 297 -8.69 11.03 -9.86
N ARG A 298 -7.80 10.03 -9.83
CA ARG A 298 -7.49 9.16 -10.98
C ARG A 298 -8.36 7.93 -11.09
N GLN A 299 -8.98 7.52 -9.98
CA GLN A 299 -9.92 6.40 -9.97
C GLN A 299 -11.34 6.93 -10.17
N GLY A 300 -12.20 6.08 -10.71
CA GLY A 300 -13.62 6.31 -10.83
C GLY A 300 -14.42 5.01 -10.71
N PRO A 301 -15.76 5.11 -10.65
CA PRO A 301 -16.63 3.94 -10.49
C PRO A 301 -16.44 2.86 -11.55
N GLU A 302 -16.17 3.25 -12.80
CA GLU A 302 -15.94 2.31 -13.91
C GLU A 302 -14.66 1.51 -13.72
N GLN A 303 -13.53 2.17 -13.41
CA GLN A 303 -12.26 1.48 -13.17
C GLN A 303 -12.34 0.59 -11.94
N LEU A 304 -13.13 0.98 -10.93
CA LEU A 304 -13.38 0.17 -9.74
C LEU A 304 -14.09 -1.14 -10.11
N ALA A 305 -15.13 -1.07 -10.93
CA ALA A 305 -15.87 -2.23 -11.40
C ALA A 305 -15.00 -3.17 -12.27
N GLU A 306 -14.21 -2.61 -13.20
CA GLU A 306 -13.27 -3.39 -14.02
C GLU A 306 -12.26 -4.16 -13.16
N LYS A 307 -11.74 -3.52 -12.11
CA LYS A 307 -10.81 -4.14 -11.16
C LYS A 307 -11.46 -5.26 -10.37
N ALA A 308 -12.70 -5.08 -9.90
CA ALA A 308 -13.43 -6.12 -9.17
C ALA A 308 -13.62 -7.39 -10.02
N VAL A 309 -13.92 -7.24 -11.31
CA VAL A 309 -14.02 -8.39 -12.24
C VAL A 309 -12.68 -9.10 -12.38
N LEU A 310 -11.60 -8.35 -12.62
CA LEU A 310 -10.25 -8.93 -12.71
C LEU A 310 -9.83 -9.63 -11.41
N GLN A 311 -10.14 -9.03 -10.26
CA GLN A 311 -9.86 -9.59 -8.94
C GLN A 311 -10.57 -10.95 -8.73
N GLY A 312 -11.85 -11.05 -9.11
CA GLY A 312 -12.59 -12.31 -9.08
C GLY A 312 -11.93 -13.38 -9.95
N ALA A 313 -11.59 -13.05 -11.21
CA ALA A 313 -10.91 -13.98 -12.12
C ALA A 313 -9.56 -14.48 -11.56
N ILE A 314 -8.75 -13.57 -11.00
CA ILE A 314 -7.48 -13.90 -10.36
C ILE A 314 -7.71 -14.80 -9.13
N LEU A 315 -8.69 -14.49 -8.29
CA LEU A 315 -8.99 -15.25 -7.08
C LEU A 315 -9.42 -16.68 -7.43
N THR A 316 -10.28 -16.85 -8.43
CA THR A 316 -10.68 -18.16 -8.97
C THR A 316 -9.51 -18.93 -9.59
N ALA A 317 -8.59 -18.27 -10.29
CA ALA A 317 -7.41 -18.94 -10.81
C ALA A 317 -6.46 -19.41 -9.69
N ALA A 318 -6.23 -18.55 -8.70
CA ALA A 318 -5.39 -18.82 -7.56
C ALA A 318 -5.94 -19.95 -6.67
N SER A 319 -7.26 -20.03 -6.49
CA SER A 319 -7.91 -21.04 -5.65
C SER A 319 -7.66 -22.48 -6.14
N ARG A 320 -7.54 -22.67 -7.46
CA ARG A 320 -7.24 -23.98 -8.09
C ARG A 320 -5.90 -24.56 -7.66
N LEU A 321 -4.96 -23.72 -7.22
CA LEU A 321 -3.63 -24.14 -6.79
C LEU A 321 -3.64 -24.73 -5.37
N VAL A 322 -4.59 -24.31 -4.54
CA VAL A 322 -4.66 -24.61 -3.11
C VAL A 322 -5.00 -26.09 -2.93
N LYS A 323 -4.19 -26.84 -2.18
CA LYS A 323 -4.50 -28.24 -1.85
C LYS A 323 -5.67 -28.34 -0.86
N PRO A 324 -6.34 -29.50 -0.72
CA PRO A 324 -7.31 -29.72 0.37
C PRO A 324 -6.69 -29.44 1.75
N GLY A 325 -7.41 -28.72 2.62
CA GLY A 325 -6.90 -28.21 3.90
C GLY A 325 -5.90 -27.04 3.79
N GLY A 326 -5.64 -26.56 2.57
CA GLY A 326 -4.76 -25.43 2.30
C GLY A 326 -5.42 -24.07 2.55
N VAL A 327 -4.62 -23.01 2.47
CA VAL A 327 -5.03 -21.64 2.76
C VAL A 327 -4.98 -20.77 1.52
N LEU A 328 -5.97 -19.91 1.35
CA LEU A 328 -5.99 -18.83 0.38
C LEU A 328 -6.20 -17.50 1.11
N VAL A 329 -5.33 -16.52 0.93
CA VAL A 329 -5.55 -15.15 1.43
C VAL A 329 -5.75 -14.23 0.25
N TYR A 330 -6.93 -13.60 0.19
CA TYR A 330 -7.21 -12.49 -0.72
C TYR A 330 -6.96 -11.17 0.01
N ALA A 331 -6.27 -10.23 -0.63
CA ALA A 331 -5.93 -8.96 -0.04
C ALA A 331 -5.93 -7.84 -1.08
N THR A 332 -6.26 -6.62 -0.63
CA THR A 332 -6.14 -5.41 -1.44
C THR A 332 -5.61 -4.25 -0.58
N CYS A 333 -5.03 -3.24 -1.23
CA CYS A 333 -4.81 -1.92 -0.63
C CYS A 333 -5.95 -0.94 -1.01
N SER A 334 -7.19 -1.42 -0.94
CA SER A 334 -8.42 -0.65 -1.16
C SER A 334 -9.35 -0.76 0.05
N MET A 335 -10.14 0.28 0.26
CA MET A 335 -11.19 0.29 1.29
C MET A 335 -12.57 -0.04 0.70
N MET A 336 -12.70 -0.08 -0.64
CA MET A 336 -14.00 -0.17 -1.31
C MET A 336 -14.60 -1.57 -1.20
N ALA A 337 -15.89 -1.65 -0.84
CA ALA A 337 -16.60 -2.91 -0.69
C ALA A 337 -16.65 -3.71 -2.01
N GLU A 338 -16.72 -3.00 -3.15
CA GLU A 338 -16.76 -3.60 -4.49
C GLU A 338 -15.50 -4.39 -4.83
N GLU A 339 -14.34 -4.00 -4.30
CA GLU A 339 -13.06 -4.71 -4.49
C GLU A 339 -12.77 -5.71 -3.36
N ASN A 340 -13.61 -5.74 -2.33
CA ASN A 340 -13.33 -6.42 -1.08
C ASN A 340 -14.41 -7.46 -0.79
N ASP A 341 -15.41 -7.09 0.01
CA ASP A 341 -16.49 -7.99 0.45
C ASP A 341 -17.24 -8.57 -0.73
N ALA A 342 -17.60 -7.74 -1.73
CA ALA A 342 -18.35 -8.20 -2.90
C ALA A 342 -17.59 -9.29 -3.69
N VAL A 343 -16.26 -9.17 -3.81
CA VAL A 343 -15.41 -10.16 -4.48
C VAL A 343 -15.35 -11.45 -3.66
N VAL A 344 -15.17 -11.34 -2.35
CA VAL A 344 -15.08 -12.50 -1.45
C VAL A 344 -16.41 -13.23 -1.34
N ASP A 345 -17.52 -12.51 -1.19
CA ASP A 345 -18.86 -13.06 -1.07
C ASP A 345 -19.25 -13.81 -2.35
N ALA A 346 -19.00 -13.21 -3.52
CA ALA A 346 -19.22 -13.88 -4.81
C ALA A 346 -18.34 -15.14 -4.93
N PHE A 347 -17.06 -15.06 -4.55
CA PHE A 347 -16.17 -16.21 -4.60
C PHE A 347 -16.63 -17.36 -3.70
N VAL A 348 -17.00 -17.10 -2.45
CA VAL A 348 -17.45 -18.15 -1.52
C VAL A 348 -18.78 -18.76 -1.96
N ALA A 349 -19.67 -17.98 -2.58
CA ALA A 349 -20.90 -18.49 -3.16
C ALA A 349 -20.65 -19.45 -4.34
N GLU A 350 -19.65 -19.17 -5.18
CA GLU A 350 -19.29 -20.01 -6.33
C GLU A 350 -18.37 -21.20 -5.99
N HIS A 351 -17.63 -21.10 -4.88
CA HIS A 351 -16.63 -22.07 -4.43
C HIS A 351 -16.93 -22.61 -3.02
N PRO A 352 -17.96 -23.45 -2.84
CA PRO A 352 -18.39 -23.95 -1.54
C PRO A 352 -17.36 -24.84 -0.84
N GLU A 353 -16.31 -25.28 -1.55
CA GLU A 353 -15.15 -25.94 -0.96
C GLU A 353 -14.21 -25.00 -0.19
N PHE A 354 -14.45 -23.68 -0.23
CA PHE A 354 -13.72 -22.70 0.57
C PHE A 354 -14.64 -22.08 1.62
N SER A 355 -14.09 -21.90 2.83
CA SER A 355 -14.77 -21.23 3.94
C SER A 355 -13.94 -20.07 4.45
N LEU A 356 -14.61 -18.97 4.83
CA LEU A 356 -13.97 -17.79 5.39
C LEU A 356 -13.61 -18.04 6.87
N GLU A 357 -12.33 -17.89 7.23
CA GLU A 357 -11.82 -17.97 8.60
C GLU A 357 -11.59 -16.55 9.15
N PRO A 358 -12.03 -16.26 10.39
CA PRO A 358 -11.79 -14.96 11.04
C PRO A 358 -10.30 -14.57 11.06
N ALA A 359 -9.99 -13.41 10.49
CA ALA A 359 -8.62 -12.98 10.27
C ALA A 359 -7.86 -12.62 11.57
N VAL A 360 -8.51 -11.94 12.52
CA VAL A 360 -7.88 -11.54 13.80
C VAL A 360 -7.50 -12.76 14.65
N PRO A 361 -8.38 -13.76 14.87
CA PRO A 361 -7.97 -15.02 15.51
C PRO A 361 -6.83 -15.76 14.78
N ALA A 362 -6.80 -15.72 13.45
CA ALA A 362 -5.70 -16.32 12.68
C ALA A 362 -4.36 -15.58 12.89
N LEU A 363 -4.37 -14.26 13.00
CA LEU A 363 -3.19 -13.44 13.33
C LEU A 363 -2.75 -13.64 14.78
N ALA A 364 -3.68 -13.82 15.72
CA ALA A 364 -3.36 -14.14 17.12
C ALA A 364 -2.54 -15.43 17.24
N LYS A 365 -2.83 -16.45 16.40
CA LYS A 365 -2.01 -17.69 16.30
C LYS A 365 -0.57 -17.42 15.82
N GLN A 366 -0.32 -16.27 15.18
CA GLN A 366 1.02 -15.80 14.77
C GLN A 366 1.68 -14.88 15.82
N GLY A 367 1.06 -14.71 17.00
CA GLY A 367 1.54 -13.82 18.06
C GLY A 367 1.24 -12.34 17.81
N ILE A 368 0.26 -12.03 16.95
CA ILE A 368 -0.12 -10.65 16.60
C ILE A 368 -1.49 -10.36 17.22
N ALA A 369 -1.52 -9.41 18.15
CA ALA A 369 -2.76 -8.96 18.79
C ALA A 369 -3.27 -7.69 18.08
N LEU A 370 -4.47 -7.77 17.51
CA LEU A 370 -5.20 -6.64 16.94
C LEU A 370 -6.56 -6.52 17.65
N PRO A 371 -7.15 -5.31 17.71
CA PRO A 371 -8.54 -5.17 18.12
C PRO A 371 -9.45 -6.02 17.22
N ASP A 372 -10.32 -6.83 17.83
CA ASP A 372 -11.26 -7.67 17.09
C ASP A 372 -12.61 -6.94 16.98
N SER A 373 -12.99 -6.56 15.76
CA SER A 373 -14.29 -5.96 15.48
C SER A 373 -15.41 -7.00 15.35
N GLY A 374 -15.09 -8.30 15.42
CA GLY A 374 -15.99 -9.41 15.13
C GLY A 374 -16.21 -9.64 13.63
N ALA A 375 -15.67 -8.78 12.76
CA ALA A 375 -15.72 -8.98 11.32
C ALA A 375 -14.81 -10.14 10.91
N PRO A 376 -15.23 -11.01 9.98
CA PRO A 376 -14.43 -12.16 9.56
C PRO A 376 -13.18 -11.73 8.77
N SER A 377 -13.26 -10.62 8.05
CA SER A 377 -12.16 -10.06 7.24
C SER A 377 -11.38 -9.00 8.02
N LEU A 378 -10.08 -8.92 7.76
CA LEU A 378 -9.21 -7.87 8.29
C LEU A 378 -9.46 -6.56 7.55
N ARG A 379 -9.63 -5.47 8.30
CA ARG A 379 -9.65 -4.10 7.77
C ARG A 379 -8.69 -3.24 8.57
N LEU A 380 -7.81 -2.56 7.86
CA LEU A 380 -6.85 -1.64 8.45
C LEU A 380 -7.07 -0.25 7.88
N ASP A 381 -6.77 0.78 8.66
CA ASP A 381 -6.90 2.18 8.25
C ASP A 381 -5.97 3.09 9.07
N PRO A 382 -5.65 4.29 8.57
CA PRO A 382 -4.73 5.20 9.24
C PRO A 382 -5.19 5.67 10.62
N LEU A 383 -6.50 5.83 10.87
CA LEU A 383 -7.00 6.39 12.13
C LEU A 383 -6.85 5.39 13.27
N HIS A 384 -7.28 4.15 13.06
CA HIS A 384 -7.32 3.15 14.14
C HIS A 384 -6.00 2.38 14.26
N HIS A 385 -5.32 2.16 13.13
CA HIS A 385 -4.17 1.25 13.04
C HIS A 385 -2.86 1.96 12.76
N ASP A 386 -2.91 3.21 12.28
CA ASP A 386 -1.73 3.98 11.82
C ASP A 386 -0.94 3.25 10.70
N THR A 387 -1.66 2.51 9.88
CA THR A 387 -1.18 1.85 8.65
C THR A 387 -1.83 2.48 7.43
N ASP A 388 -1.44 2.06 6.23
CA ASP A 388 -2.29 2.33 5.07
C ASP A 388 -3.63 1.57 5.24
N GLY A 389 -4.60 1.93 4.40
CA GLY A 389 -5.85 1.19 4.23
C GLY A 389 -5.62 -0.15 3.55
N PHE A 390 -6.02 -1.23 4.21
CA PHE A 390 -5.96 -2.58 3.66
C PHE A 390 -7.19 -3.40 3.99
N PHE A 391 -7.48 -4.35 3.12
CA PHE A 391 -8.45 -5.42 3.33
C PHE A 391 -7.79 -6.78 3.17
N ALA A 392 -8.23 -7.76 3.96
CA ALA A 392 -7.82 -9.16 3.79
C ALA A 392 -8.91 -10.15 4.19
N ALA A 393 -9.14 -11.15 3.35
CA ALA A 393 -9.98 -12.31 3.65
C ALA A 393 -9.12 -13.57 3.66
N ARG A 394 -9.23 -14.35 4.73
CA ARG A 394 -8.53 -15.63 4.88
C ARG A 394 -9.52 -16.77 4.65
N LEU A 395 -9.28 -17.55 3.60
CA LEU A 395 -10.10 -18.66 3.17
C LEU A 395 -9.35 -19.98 3.41
N VAL A 396 -10.07 -21.01 3.84
CA VAL A 396 -9.53 -22.37 4.01
C VAL A 396 -10.29 -23.31 3.11
N ARG A 397 -9.55 -24.12 2.33
CA ARG A 397 -10.13 -25.17 1.50
C ARG A 397 -10.49 -26.37 2.37
N CYS A 398 -11.70 -26.90 2.23
CA CYS A 398 -12.13 -28.14 2.89
C CYS A 398 -11.14 -29.29 2.60
N ALA A 399 -10.98 -30.18 3.59
CA ALA A 399 -10.02 -31.27 3.57
C ALA A 399 -10.45 -32.45 2.69
#